data_AF-A0A0E9M237-F1
#
_entry.id   AF-A0A0E9M237-F1
#
_cell.length_a   1.000
_cell.length_b   1.000
_cell.length_c   1.000
_cell.angle_alpha   90.00
_cell.angle_beta   90.00
_cell.angle_gamma   90.00
#
_symmetry.space_group_name_H-M   'P 1'
#
loop_
_entity.id
_entity.type
_entity.pdbx_description
1 polymer ?
#
loop_
_entity_poly.entity_id
_entity_poly.type
_entity_poly.pdbx_seq_one_letter_code
_entity_poly.pdbx_strand_id
1 'polypeptide(L)'
;MDKCKSSKRFGFGIVVLLAGLVLLLGNLGVIPEPFHGVIMRWPMILVAIAVVNFINREWLGGLILLAIGSYFLMPDLVPGFSFYDIWKFWPVFLILIGLAIMKGKHPKHSPHPVSYHSNSEDVIEEVVVFGGNVSRVQSQNFKGGEITSIFGGSEVHLTDAVLSPEGAVLEMTAIFGGVKLIVPRDWHIKIEVSSILGGFNDKRVPMGDRADLSRTLTIKGTTIFGGGELMSY
;
A
#
# COMPACT_ATOMS: atom_id res chain seq x y z
N MET A 1 -26.55 20.12 21.33
CA MET A 1 -25.58 19.17 20.75
C MET A 1 -25.23 19.62 19.32
N ASP A 2 -24.86 20.90 19.13
CA ASP A 2 -25.08 21.60 17.84
C ASP A 2 -23.87 22.32 17.25
N LYS A 3 -22.68 22.25 17.88
CA LYS A 3 -21.49 22.95 17.36
C LYS A 3 -20.89 22.33 16.08
N CYS A 4 -21.26 21.10 15.72
CA CYS A 4 -20.61 20.37 14.61
C CYS A 4 -21.20 20.68 13.21
N LYS A 5 -22.45 21.19 13.11
CA LYS A 5 -23.09 21.49 11.81
C LYS A 5 -22.79 22.90 11.27
N SER A 6 -22.29 23.80 12.12
CA SER A 6 -22.07 25.20 11.75
C SER A 6 -20.82 25.44 10.90
N SER A 7 -19.77 24.62 11.04
CA SER A 7 -18.50 24.87 10.34
C SER A 7 -18.57 24.61 8.83
N LYS A 8 -19.30 23.56 8.40
CA LYS A 8 -19.46 23.23 6.97
C LYS A 8 -20.16 24.35 6.18
N ARG A 9 -21.14 25.02 6.81
CA ARG A 9 -21.86 26.15 6.20
C ARG A 9 -21.01 27.42 6.11
N PHE A 10 -20.18 27.65 7.13
CA PHE A 10 -19.26 28.79 7.16
C PHE A 10 -18.12 28.65 6.13
N GLY A 11 -17.52 27.47 6.00
CA GLY A 11 -16.48 27.19 5.00
C GLY A 11 -16.99 27.34 3.57
N PHE A 12 -18.18 26.81 3.29
CA PHE A 12 -18.83 27.00 1.99
C PHE A 12 -19.10 28.49 1.68
N GLY A 13 -19.59 29.25 2.67
CA GLY A 13 -19.88 30.68 2.52
C GLY A 13 -18.64 31.53 2.18
N ILE A 14 -17.51 31.28 2.83
CA ILE A 14 -16.24 31.98 2.55
C ILE A 14 -15.76 31.70 1.13
N VAL A 15 -15.84 30.45 0.66
CA VAL A 15 -15.38 30.10 -0.69
C VAL A 15 -16.28 30.72 -1.75
N VAL A 16 -17.61 30.71 -1.56
CA VAL A 16 -18.54 31.37 -2.49
C VAL A 16 -18.27 32.89 -2.54
N LEU A 17 -17.96 33.52 -1.40
CA LEU A 17 -17.62 34.94 -1.34
C LEU A 17 -16.30 35.25 -2.07
N LEU A 18 -15.25 34.44 -1.86
CA LEU A 18 -13.98 34.58 -2.57
C LEU A 18 -14.11 34.30 -4.08
N ALA A 19 -14.86 33.27 -4.46
CA ALA A 19 -15.12 32.95 -5.86
C ALA A 19 -15.88 34.08 -6.57
N GLY A 20 -16.91 34.65 -5.92
CA GLY A 20 -17.64 35.81 -6.43
C GLY A 20 -16.75 37.05 -6.58
N LEU A 21 -15.84 37.30 -5.63
CA LEU A 21 -14.88 38.40 -5.70
C LEU A 21 -13.93 38.24 -6.90
N VAL A 22 -13.40 37.02 -7.12
CA VAL A 22 -12.50 36.72 -8.24
C VAL A 22 -13.22 36.87 -9.59
N LEU A 23 -14.46 36.41 -9.71
CA LEU A 23 -15.26 36.59 -10.94
C LEU A 23 -15.57 38.06 -11.23
N LEU A 24 -15.86 38.84 -10.19
CA LEU A 24 -16.11 40.28 -10.31
C LEU A 24 -14.86 41.02 -10.80
N LEU A 25 -13.69 40.72 -10.22
CA LEU A 25 -12.41 41.28 -10.65
C LEU A 25 -12.02 40.88 -12.07
N GLY A 26 -12.36 39.66 -12.49
CA GLY A 26 -12.21 39.20 -13.86
C GLY A 26 -13.07 40.00 -14.84
N ASN A 27 -14.35 40.22 -14.52
CA ASN A 27 -15.27 40.97 -15.36
C ASN A 27 -14.94 42.48 -15.42
N LEU A 28 -14.29 43.03 -14.39
CA LEU A 28 -13.81 44.42 -14.38
C LEU A 28 -12.54 44.64 -15.23
N GLY A 29 -11.99 43.59 -15.85
CA GLY A 29 -10.77 43.69 -16.66
C GLY A 29 -9.50 44.00 -15.85
N VAL A 30 -9.55 43.81 -14.53
CA VAL A 30 -8.39 44.02 -13.63
C VAL A 30 -7.41 42.84 -13.73
N ILE A 31 -7.88 41.67 -14.16
CA ILE A 31 -7.08 40.47 -14.34
C ILE A 31 -6.34 40.54 -15.69
N PRO A 32 -5.01 40.38 -15.71
CA PRO A 32 -4.24 40.35 -16.96
C PRO A 32 -4.76 39.29 -17.94
N GLU A 33 -4.85 39.63 -19.23
CA GLU A 33 -5.27 38.77 -20.36
C GLU A 33 -4.84 37.29 -20.28
N PRO A 34 -3.58 36.92 -19.94
CA PRO A 34 -3.18 35.51 -19.86
C PRO A 34 -3.91 34.70 -18.77
N PHE A 35 -4.39 35.34 -17.71
CA PHE A 35 -5.06 34.67 -16.60
C PHE A 35 -6.59 34.72 -16.71
N HIS A 36 -7.13 35.66 -17.50
CA HIS A 36 -8.57 35.82 -17.70
C HIS A 36 -9.20 34.56 -18.34
N GLY A 37 -8.56 34.01 -19.37
CA GLY A 37 -9.03 32.79 -20.05
C GLY A 37 -8.98 31.52 -19.20
N VAL A 38 -8.06 31.45 -18.23
CA VAL A 38 -7.91 30.32 -17.31
C VAL A 38 -8.96 30.39 -16.20
N ILE A 39 -9.17 31.58 -15.61
CA ILE A 39 -10.05 31.80 -14.46
C ILE A 39 -11.54 31.68 -14.81
N MET A 40 -11.95 32.07 -16.03
CA MET A 40 -13.35 32.02 -16.48
C MET A 40 -13.79 30.65 -17.00
N ARG A 41 -12.89 29.68 -17.06
CA ARG A 41 -13.17 28.37 -17.64
C ARG A 41 -13.85 27.48 -16.60
N TRP A 42 -14.76 26.61 -17.06
CA TRP A 42 -15.51 25.71 -16.19
C TRP A 42 -14.65 24.84 -15.23
N PRO A 43 -13.40 24.43 -15.53
CA PRO A 43 -12.58 23.66 -14.59
C PRO A 43 -12.22 24.41 -13.32
N MET A 44 -12.28 25.74 -13.31
CA MET A 44 -12.07 26.54 -12.10
C MET A 44 -13.16 26.29 -11.04
N ILE A 45 -14.35 25.87 -11.46
CA ILE A 45 -15.41 25.43 -10.55
C ILE A 45 -14.95 24.16 -9.81
N LEU A 46 -14.30 23.22 -10.50
CA LEU A 46 -13.75 22.01 -9.88
C LEU A 46 -12.66 22.34 -8.86
N VAL A 47 -11.77 23.28 -9.19
CA VAL A 47 -10.72 23.77 -8.27
C VAL A 47 -11.34 24.47 -7.06
N ALA A 48 -12.37 25.30 -7.25
CA ALA A 48 -13.08 25.94 -6.15
C ALA A 48 -13.75 24.91 -5.21
N ILE A 49 -14.40 23.89 -5.77
CA ILE A 49 -15.01 22.79 -5.00
C ILE A 49 -13.92 21.98 -4.28
N ALA A 50 -12.75 21.78 -4.89
CA ALA A 50 -11.62 21.14 -4.22
C ALA A 50 -11.17 21.93 -2.97
N VAL A 51 -11.07 23.26 -3.07
CA VAL A 51 -10.74 24.14 -1.92
C VAL A 51 -11.80 24.03 -0.82
N VAL A 52 -13.09 23.97 -1.15
CA VAL A 52 -14.16 23.72 -0.18
C VAL A 52 -13.97 22.39 0.55
N ASN A 53 -13.66 21.33 -0.18
CA ASN A 53 -13.41 20.01 0.40
C ASN A 53 -12.21 20.00 1.35
N PHE A 54 -11.13 20.72 1.00
CA PHE A 54 -9.97 20.90 1.88
C PHE A 54 -10.34 21.63 3.18
N ILE A 55 -11.12 22.71 3.10
CA ILE A 55 -11.60 23.45 4.29
C ILE A 55 -12.49 22.58 5.18
N ASN A 56 -13.29 21.70 4.57
CA ASN A 56 -14.19 20.78 5.28
C ASN A 56 -13.48 19.54 5.85
N ARG A 57 -12.14 19.43 5.75
CA ARG A 57 -11.37 18.24 6.12
C ARG A 57 -11.82 16.97 5.36
N GLU A 58 -12.24 17.10 4.11
CA GLU A 58 -12.53 15.99 3.18
C GLU A 58 -11.40 15.90 2.14
N TRP A 59 -10.24 15.44 2.59
CA TRP A 59 -8.95 15.59 1.90
C TRP A 59 -8.88 14.72 0.65
N LEU A 60 -9.42 13.50 0.70
CA LEU A 60 -9.50 12.60 -0.45
C LEU A 60 -10.35 13.18 -1.58
N GLY A 61 -11.56 13.66 -1.26
CA GLY A 61 -12.46 14.27 -2.26
C GLY A 61 -11.85 15.55 -2.85
N GLY A 62 -11.26 16.39 -2.01
CA GLY A 62 -10.54 17.58 -2.43
C GLY A 62 -9.35 17.27 -3.35
N LEU A 63 -8.54 16.27 -3.03
CA LEU A 63 -7.39 15.87 -3.85
C LEU A 63 -7.80 15.35 -5.21
N ILE A 64 -8.85 14.52 -5.27
CA ILE A 64 -9.36 13.96 -6.53
C ILE A 64 -9.89 15.08 -7.42
N LEU A 65 -10.71 15.98 -6.88
CA LEU A 65 -11.26 17.12 -7.61
C LEU A 65 -10.17 18.11 -8.05
N LEU A 66 -9.17 18.34 -7.21
CA LEU A 66 -8.01 19.17 -7.53
C LEU A 66 -7.20 18.56 -8.68
N ALA A 67 -6.97 17.24 -8.66
CA ALA A 67 -6.24 16.54 -9.71
C ALA A 67 -6.98 16.61 -11.06
N ILE A 68 -8.30 16.39 -11.06
CA ILE A 68 -9.13 16.48 -12.27
C ILE A 68 -9.19 17.92 -12.79
N GLY A 69 -9.39 18.91 -11.91
CA GLY A 69 -9.41 20.32 -12.30
C GLY A 69 -8.06 20.78 -12.84
N SER A 70 -6.97 20.41 -12.19
CA SER A 70 -5.61 20.71 -12.63
C SER A 70 -5.28 20.04 -13.97
N TYR A 71 -5.72 18.80 -14.19
CA TYR A 71 -5.59 18.10 -15.47
C TYR A 71 -6.25 18.87 -16.62
N PHE A 72 -7.45 19.40 -16.38
CA PHE A 72 -8.22 20.11 -17.42
C PHE A 72 -7.72 21.54 -17.68
N LEU A 73 -7.02 22.16 -16.71
CA LEU A 73 -6.38 23.48 -16.85
C LEU A 73 -4.95 23.40 -17.43
N MET A 74 -4.29 22.24 -17.32
CA MET A 74 -2.89 22.07 -17.70
C MET A 74 -2.56 22.44 -19.16
N PRO A 75 -3.41 22.14 -20.17
CA PRO A 75 -3.12 22.48 -21.57
C PRO A 75 -2.98 23.99 -21.85
N ASP A 76 -3.61 24.84 -21.02
CA ASP A 76 -3.57 26.30 -21.19
C ASP A 76 -2.47 26.97 -20.35
N LEU A 77 -2.10 26.39 -19.20
CA LEU A 77 -1.04 26.93 -18.34
C LEU A 77 0.37 26.76 -18.94
N VAL A 78 0.56 25.75 -19.80
CA VAL A 78 1.87 25.42 -20.39
C VAL A 78 1.73 25.37 -21.91
N PRO A 79 2.21 26.40 -22.63
CA PRO A 79 2.21 26.40 -24.10
C PRO A 79 2.96 25.17 -24.64
N GLY A 80 2.26 24.28 -25.34
CA GLY A 80 2.83 23.08 -25.95
C GLY A 80 2.56 21.76 -25.19
N PHE A 81 1.80 21.79 -24.10
CA PHE A 81 1.42 20.57 -23.38
C PHE A 81 0.21 19.89 -24.03
N SER A 82 0.37 18.65 -24.49
CA SER A 82 -0.68 17.84 -25.12
C SER A 82 -1.05 16.64 -24.25
N PHE A 83 -2.23 16.03 -24.45
CA PHE A 83 -2.67 14.91 -23.61
C PHE A 83 -1.73 13.67 -23.71
N TYR A 84 -0.94 13.58 -24.78
CA TYR A 84 0.10 12.55 -24.94
C TYR A 84 1.27 12.72 -23.94
N ASP A 85 1.49 13.91 -23.40
CA ASP A 85 2.57 14.18 -22.45
C ASP A 85 2.31 13.58 -21.07
N ILE A 86 1.05 13.28 -20.72
CA ILE A 86 0.70 12.58 -19.47
C ILE A 86 1.38 11.20 -19.41
N TRP A 87 1.48 10.52 -20.55
CA TRP A 87 2.20 9.25 -20.63
C TRP A 87 3.68 9.40 -20.30
N LYS A 88 4.30 10.59 -20.39
CA LYS A 88 5.70 10.83 -19.99
C LYS A 88 5.92 10.82 -18.48
N PHE A 89 4.87 10.94 -17.68
CA PHE A 89 4.96 10.95 -16.21
C PHE A 89 4.89 9.56 -15.57
N TRP A 90 4.75 8.48 -16.35
CA TRP A 90 4.81 7.11 -15.85
C TRP A 90 6.06 6.80 -14.97
N PRO A 91 7.26 7.37 -15.21
CA PRO A 91 8.41 7.14 -14.35
C PRO A 91 8.25 7.76 -12.95
N VAL A 92 7.42 8.80 -12.80
CA VAL A 92 7.12 9.39 -11.48
C VAL A 92 6.36 8.39 -10.60
N PHE A 93 5.42 7.64 -11.17
CA PHE A 93 4.76 6.54 -10.46
C PHE A 93 5.77 5.46 -10.07
N LEU A 94 6.71 5.10 -10.94
CA LEU A 94 7.77 4.14 -10.64
C LEU A 94 8.68 4.63 -9.51
N ILE A 95 9.06 5.91 -9.52
CA ILE A 95 9.85 6.55 -8.45
C ILE A 95 9.07 6.55 -7.13
N LEU A 96 7.78 6.91 -7.15
CA LEU A 96 6.92 6.90 -5.96
C LEU A 96 6.76 5.48 -5.38
N ILE A 97 6.60 4.47 -6.23
CA ILE A 97 6.58 3.06 -5.84
C ILE A 97 7.93 2.66 -5.22
N GLY A 98 9.05 3.03 -5.85
CA GLY A 98 10.39 2.78 -5.31
C GLY A 98 10.61 3.43 -3.93
N LEU A 99 10.16 4.68 -3.76
CA LEU A 99 10.22 5.39 -2.47
C LEU A 99 9.28 4.80 -1.41
N ALA A 100 8.12 4.30 -1.81
CA ALA A 100 7.20 3.61 -0.91
C ALA A 100 7.81 2.32 -0.37
N ILE A 101 8.50 1.55 -1.23
CA ILE A 101 9.25 0.34 -0.83
C ILE A 101 10.36 0.71 0.16
N MET A 102 11.06 1.84 -0.06
CA MET A 102 12.15 2.29 0.82
C MET A 102 11.70 2.73 2.22
N LYS A 103 10.39 3.00 2.42
CA LYS A 103 9.82 3.32 3.73
C LYS A 103 9.43 2.07 4.54
N GLY A 104 9.42 0.89 3.93
CA GLY A 104 9.47 -0.36 4.70
C GLY A 104 10.82 -0.44 5.41
N LYS A 105 10.84 -0.89 6.67
CA LYS A 105 12.11 -1.13 7.38
C LYS A 105 12.99 -2.01 6.48
N HIS A 106 14.16 -1.51 6.11
CA HIS A 106 15.11 -2.23 5.28
C HIS A 106 15.54 -3.52 6.01
N PRO A 107 15.20 -4.73 5.51
CA PRO A 107 15.96 -5.90 5.88
C PRO A 107 17.35 -5.71 5.26
N LYS A 108 18.40 -5.94 6.04
CA LYS A 108 19.77 -5.98 5.50
C LYS A 108 19.82 -7.11 4.47
N HIS A 109 19.84 -6.78 3.17
CA HIS A 109 20.11 -7.74 2.12
C HIS A 109 21.12 -7.19 1.12
N SER A 110 22.28 -7.83 1.10
CA SER A 110 23.26 -7.80 0.03
C SER A 110 22.77 -8.67 -1.15
N PRO A 111 22.98 -8.26 -2.40
CA PRO A 111 22.48 -8.99 -3.57
C PRO A 111 23.45 -10.14 -3.92
N HIS A 112 23.14 -11.36 -3.49
CA HIS A 112 23.80 -12.59 -3.96
C HIS A 112 22.77 -13.68 -4.29
N PRO A 113 22.99 -14.50 -5.34
CA PRO A 113 22.10 -15.58 -5.70
C PRO A 113 22.15 -16.67 -4.61
N VAL A 114 20.97 -16.98 -4.04
CA VAL A 114 20.73 -18.00 -2.99
C VAL A 114 21.57 -17.80 -1.73
N SER A 115 21.12 -16.88 -0.87
CA SER A 115 21.74 -16.64 0.44
C SER A 115 20.95 -17.36 1.53
N TYR A 116 21.55 -18.38 2.15
CA TYR A 116 21.01 -18.98 3.37
C TYR A 116 21.22 -18.02 4.54
N HIS A 117 20.23 -17.16 4.80
CA HIS A 117 20.25 -16.31 5.99
C HIS A 117 19.73 -17.10 7.20
N SER A 118 20.58 -17.30 8.21
CA SER A 118 20.14 -17.65 9.57
C SER A 118 19.84 -16.36 10.32
N ASN A 119 18.55 -16.09 10.54
CA ASN A 119 18.11 -14.94 11.32
C ASN A 119 17.96 -15.36 12.78
N SER A 120 18.70 -14.71 13.68
CA SER A 120 18.66 -14.94 15.15
C SER A 120 17.66 -14.03 15.87
N GLU A 121 16.85 -13.29 15.12
CA GLU A 121 15.80 -12.42 15.63
C GLU A 121 14.50 -13.20 15.88
N ASP A 122 13.73 -12.78 16.89
CA ASP A 122 12.41 -13.37 17.21
C ASP A 122 11.35 -13.08 16.14
N VAL A 123 11.63 -12.19 15.20
CA VAL A 123 10.72 -11.76 14.13
C VAL A 123 11.43 -11.86 12.78
N ILE A 124 10.71 -12.34 11.76
CA ILE A 124 11.20 -12.33 10.36
C ILE A 124 10.67 -11.08 9.63
N GLU A 125 11.53 -10.33 8.97
CA GLU A 125 11.14 -9.27 8.03
C GLU A 125 11.82 -9.56 6.69
N GLU A 126 11.05 -9.96 5.67
CA GLU A 126 11.56 -10.37 4.37
C GLU A 126 10.82 -9.63 3.23
N VAL A 127 11.58 -9.00 2.33
CA VAL A 127 11.04 -8.35 1.13
C VAL A 127 11.84 -8.81 -0.09
N VAL A 128 11.18 -9.51 -1.01
CA VAL A 128 11.75 -9.98 -2.28
C VAL A 128 11.00 -9.33 -3.42
N VAL A 129 11.73 -8.62 -4.29
CA VAL A 129 11.17 -7.95 -5.47
C VAL A 129 12.00 -8.40 -6.67
N PHE A 130 11.39 -9.22 -7.54
CA PHE A 130 12.02 -9.95 -8.64
C PHE A 130 13.04 -11.02 -8.19
N GLY A 131 12.67 -12.30 -8.34
CA GLY A 131 13.54 -13.44 -8.08
C GLY A 131 13.02 -14.38 -7.00
N GLY A 132 13.90 -14.98 -6.21
CA GLY A 132 13.47 -15.78 -5.07
C GLY A 132 14.49 -15.90 -3.97
N ASN A 133 14.01 -16.19 -2.76
CA ASN A 133 14.82 -16.29 -1.56
C ASN A 133 14.48 -17.56 -0.78
N VAL A 134 15.48 -18.14 -0.13
CA VAL A 134 15.32 -19.27 0.79
C VAL A 134 15.90 -18.86 2.14
N SER A 135 15.04 -18.62 3.12
CA SER A 135 15.44 -18.19 4.47
C SER A 135 15.23 -19.31 5.49
N ARG A 136 16.09 -19.35 6.51
CA ARG A 136 15.98 -20.31 7.63
C ARG A 136 15.96 -19.54 8.94
N VAL A 137 14.90 -19.72 9.71
CA VAL A 137 14.70 -19.02 10.98
C VAL A 137 15.14 -19.92 12.12
N GLN A 138 16.06 -19.42 12.96
CA GLN A 138 16.60 -20.14 14.11
C GLN A 138 16.32 -19.39 15.41
N SER A 139 15.06 -18.98 15.61
CA SER A 139 14.63 -18.29 16.83
C SER A 139 14.15 -19.27 17.90
N GLN A 140 14.57 -19.06 19.15
CA GLN A 140 14.09 -19.82 20.31
C GLN A 140 12.79 -19.23 20.90
N ASN A 141 12.28 -18.14 20.35
CA ASN A 141 11.09 -17.44 20.82
C ASN A 141 10.40 -16.72 19.66
N PHE A 142 10.05 -17.47 18.62
CA PHE A 142 9.52 -16.94 17.37
C PHE A 142 8.15 -16.29 17.59
N LYS A 143 8.06 -14.99 17.31
CA LYS A 143 6.87 -14.15 17.48
C LYS A 143 6.14 -13.87 16.17
N GLY A 144 6.69 -14.30 15.04
CA GLY A 144 6.09 -14.13 13.72
C GLY A 144 6.89 -13.18 12.85
N GLY A 145 6.22 -12.36 12.04
CA GLY A 145 6.91 -11.44 11.13
C GLY A 145 6.12 -11.08 9.88
N GLU A 146 6.81 -10.48 8.92
CA GLU A 146 6.26 -10.02 7.64
C GLU A 146 7.09 -10.56 6.48
N ILE A 147 6.40 -11.12 5.47
CA ILE A 147 7.01 -11.62 4.23
C ILE A 147 6.30 -10.97 3.04
N THR A 148 7.02 -10.19 2.25
CA THR A 148 6.51 -9.60 1.00
C THR A 148 7.30 -10.14 -0.19
N SER A 149 6.61 -10.79 -1.13
CA SER A 149 7.18 -11.29 -2.38
C SER A 149 6.44 -10.72 -3.58
N ILE A 150 7.16 -10.01 -4.45
CA ILE A 150 6.62 -9.36 -5.65
C ILE A 150 7.40 -9.86 -6.87
N PHE A 151 6.74 -10.48 -7.84
CA PHE A 151 7.35 -11.12 -9.03
C PHE A 151 8.40 -12.18 -8.68
N GLY A 152 8.01 -13.21 -7.91
CA GLY A 152 9.00 -14.13 -7.36
C GLY A 152 8.49 -15.20 -6.39
N GLY A 153 9.40 -15.79 -5.63
CA GLY A 153 9.11 -16.82 -4.63
C GLY A 153 9.91 -16.66 -3.34
N SER A 154 9.27 -16.76 -2.18
CA SER A 154 9.98 -16.85 -0.89
C SER A 154 9.74 -18.22 -0.27
N GLU A 155 10.81 -18.94 0.07
CA GLU A 155 10.75 -20.22 0.79
C GLU A 155 11.34 -20.04 2.19
N VAL A 156 10.51 -20.19 3.22
CA VAL A 156 10.91 -19.98 4.62
C VAL A 156 10.87 -21.30 5.38
N HIS A 157 12.02 -21.65 5.95
CA HIS A 157 12.22 -22.82 6.80
C HIS A 157 12.16 -22.41 8.27
N LEU A 158 11.09 -22.82 8.97
CA LEU A 158 10.85 -22.60 10.39
C LEU A 158 11.16 -23.84 11.24
N THR A 159 11.76 -24.88 10.66
CA THR A 159 11.97 -26.18 11.33
C THR A 159 12.84 -26.12 12.58
N ASP A 160 13.74 -25.13 12.67
CA ASP A 160 14.63 -24.93 13.81
C ASP A 160 14.11 -23.85 14.79
N ALA A 161 12.92 -23.32 14.54
CA ALA A 161 12.33 -22.28 15.37
C ALA A 161 11.46 -22.89 16.48
N VAL A 162 11.39 -22.20 17.62
CA VAL A 162 10.50 -22.51 18.73
C VAL A 162 9.45 -21.42 18.83
N LEU A 163 8.16 -21.80 18.77
CA LEU A 163 7.04 -20.86 18.82
C LEU A 163 6.96 -20.18 20.19
N SER A 164 6.79 -18.85 20.19
CA SER A 164 6.56 -18.05 21.39
C SER A 164 5.39 -18.62 22.22
N PRO A 165 5.48 -18.61 23.56
CA PRO A 165 4.38 -19.02 24.44
C PRO A 165 3.07 -18.26 24.21
N GLU A 166 3.15 -17.02 23.72
CA GLU A 166 1.98 -16.16 23.43
C GLU A 166 1.36 -16.45 22.05
N GLY A 167 1.96 -17.37 21.28
CA GLY A 167 1.67 -17.55 19.86
C GLY A 167 2.43 -16.57 18.97
N ALA A 168 2.20 -16.66 17.67
CA ALA A 168 2.87 -15.82 16.67
C ALA A 168 1.93 -15.45 15.52
N VAL A 169 2.21 -14.32 14.89
CA VAL A 169 1.49 -13.87 13.69
C VAL A 169 2.48 -13.63 12.56
N LEU A 170 2.32 -14.39 11.48
CA LEU A 170 3.10 -14.24 10.26
C LEU A 170 2.22 -13.62 9.18
N GLU A 171 2.51 -12.39 8.80
CA GLU A 171 1.84 -11.68 7.72
C GLU A 171 2.57 -11.90 6.41
N MET A 172 1.84 -12.23 5.34
CA MET A 172 2.41 -12.46 4.03
C MET A 172 1.66 -11.75 2.91
N THR A 173 2.41 -11.13 2.01
CA THR A 173 1.91 -10.54 0.78
C THR A 173 2.64 -11.14 -0.40
N ALA A 174 1.92 -11.81 -1.31
CA ALA A 174 2.50 -12.36 -2.53
C ALA A 174 1.79 -11.77 -3.76
N ILE A 175 2.54 -11.13 -4.65
CA ILE A 175 2.01 -10.51 -5.87
C ILE A 175 2.79 -11.08 -7.07
N PHE A 176 2.12 -11.74 -8.03
CA PHE A 176 2.78 -12.41 -9.17
C PHE A 176 3.86 -13.43 -8.73
N GLY A 177 3.49 -14.41 -7.90
CA GLY A 177 4.47 -15.28 -7.25
C GLY A 177 3.92 -16.19 -6.16
N GLY A 178 4.77 -16.58 -5.20
CA GLY A 178 4.27 -17.29 -4.03
C GLY A 178 5.18 -17.36 -2.81
N VAL A 179 4.61 -17.81 -1.70
CA VAL A 179 5.33 -18.04 -0.44
C VAL A 179 5.17 -19.49 -0.02
N LYS A 180 6.30 -20.18 0.18
CA LYS A 180 6.35 -21.56 0.64
C LYS A 180 6.87 -21.58 2.07
N LEU A 181 6.03 -22.04 2.99
CA LEU A 181 6.35 -22.15 4.40
C LEU A 181 6.57 -23.60 4.79
N ILE A 182 7.70 -23.87 5.43
CA ILE A 182 8.04 -25.18 5.97
C ILE A 182 8.10 -25.05 7.48
N VAL A 183 7.11 -25.64 8.16
CA VAL A 183 6.91 -25.51 9.61
C VAL A 183 7.19 -26.81 10.35
N PRO A 184 7.54 -26.74 11.66
CA PRO A 184 7.55 -27.91 12.52
C PRO A 184 6.18 -28.60 12.58
N ARG A 185 6.16 -29.94 12.62
CA ARG A 185 4.91 -30.73 12.64
C ARG A 185 4.05 -30.51 13.89
N ASP A 186 4.69 -30.17 15.00
CA ASP A 186 4.06 -30.00 16.32
C ASP A 186 3.29 -28.68 16.45
N TRP A 187 3.46 -27.74 15.51
CA TRP A 187 2.81 -26.44 15.57
C TRP A 187 1.34 -26.49 15.16
N HIS A 188 0.48 -25.89 15.99
CA HIS A 188 -0.88 -25.57 15.59
C HIS A 188 -0.86 -24.31 14.71
N ILE A 189 -1.49 -24.39 13.52
CA ILE A 189 -1.44 -23.31 12.53
C ILE A 189 -2.85 -22.96 12.10
N LYS A 190 -3.15 -21.66 12.17
CA LYS A 190 -4.38 -21.06 11.66
C LYS A 190 -4.07 -20.29 10.38
N ILE A 191 -4.72 -20.66 9.28
CA ILE A 191 -4.54 -20.01 7.98
C ILE A 191 -5.67 -19.00 7.77
N GLU A 192 -5.30 -17.72 7.65
CA GLU A 192 -6.18 -16.58 7.34
C GLU A 192 -5.66 -15.84 6.10
N VAL A 193 -5.38 -16.59 5.03
CA VAL A 193 -4.86 -16.04 3.77
C VAL A 193 -6.01 -15.86 2.78
N SER A 194 -6.12 -14.67 2.20
CA SER A 194 -7.07 -14.35 1.14
C SER A 194 -6.38 -14.37 -0.22
N SER A 195 -6.86 -15.20 -1.13
CA SER A 195 -6.34 -15.29 -2.50
C SER A 195 -7.33 -14.68 -3.49
N ILE A 196 -6.85 -13.74 -4.31
CA ILE A 196 -7.68 -13.12 -5.36
C ILE A 196 -7.65 -14.00 -6.63
N LEU A 197 -6.44 -14.33 -7.10
CA LEU A 197 -6.22 -15.18 -8.27
C LEU A 197 -5.11 -16.19 -7.95
N GLY A 198 -5.50 -17.46 -7.81
CA GLY A 198 -4.66 -18.59 -7.39
C GLY A 198 -5.15 -19.22 -6.07
N GLY A 199 -4.25 -19.66 -5.17
CA GLY A 199 -4.66 -20.32 -3.92
C GLY A 199 -3.55 -20.60 -2.91
N PHE A 200 -3.93 -20.82 -1.66
CA PHE A 200 -3.02 -21.22 -0.57
C PHE A 200 -3.26 -22.69 -0.21
N ASN A 201 -2.29 -23.55 -0.51
CA ASN A 201 -2.40 -25.00 -0.35
C ASN A 201 -1.75 -25.46 0.96
N ASP A 202 -2.55 -26.03 1.85
CA ASP A 202 -2.03 -26.77 3.01
C ASP A 202 -1.74 -28.22 2.62
N LYS A 203 -0.45 -28.57 2.54
CA LYS A 203 0.07 -29.90 2.22
C LYS A 203 0.67 -30.59 3.46
N ARG A 204 0.37 -30.09 4.67
CA ARG A 204 0.87 -30.71 5.91
C ARG A 204 0.33 -32.12 6.07
N VAL A 205 1.14 -33.00 6.65
CA VAL A 205 0.69 -34.33 7.05
C VAL A 205 -0.10 -34.18 8.35
N PRO A 206 -1.38 -34.59 8.43
CA PRO A 206 -2.15 -34.48 9.64
C PRO A 206 -1.45 -35.21 10.79
N MET A 207 -1.08 -34.47 11.84
CA MET A 207 -0.86 -35.08 13.15
C MET A 207 -2.24 -35.47 13.69
N GLY A 208 -2.38 -36.69 14.19
CA GLY A 208 -3.55 -37.07 15.00
C GLY A 208 -3.58 -36.28 16.32
N ASP A 209 -3.99 -36.91 17.42
CA ASP A 209 -4.18 -36.30 18.76
C ASP A 209 -2.92 -35.71 19.46
N ARG A 210 -1.83 -35.41 18.73
CA ARG A 210 -0.55 -34.91 19.28
C ARG A 210 -0.24 -33.45 18.98
N ALA A 211 -1.16 -32.70 18.37
CA ALA A 211 -0.96 -31.26 18.17
C ALA A 211 -1.07 -30.52 19.51
N ASP A 212 -0.02 -29.78 19.88
CA ASP A 212 -0.08 -28.88 21.04
C ASP A 212 -0.97 -27.68 20.69
N LEU A 213 -2.23 -27.74 21.14
CA LEU A 213 -3.23 -26.68 20.93
C LEU A 213 -2.94 -25.42 21.77
N SER A 214 -1.95 -25.44 22.66
CA SER A 214 -1.69 -24.31 23.56
C SER A 214 -1.05 -23.10 22.86
N ARG A 215 -0.39 -23.30 21.71
CA ARG A 215 0.31 -22.24 20.97
C ARG A 215 -0.05 -22.31 19.50
N THR A 216 -0.49 -21.18 18.94
CA THR A 216 -0.93 -21.11 17.54
C THR A 216 -0.07 -20.11 16.76
N LEU A 217 0.44 -20.55 15.61
CA LEU A 217 0.93 -19.66 14.57
C LEU A 217 -0.25 -19.27 13.68
N THR A 218 -0.56 -17.98 13.60
CA THR A 218 -1.56 -17.48 12.66
C THR A 218 -0.86 -16.92 11.43
N ILE A 219 -1.14 -17.51 10.27
CA ILE A 219 -0.64 -17.04 8.98
C ILE A 219 -1.72 -16.17 8.36
N LYS A 220 -1.44 -14.89 8.20
CA LYS A 220 -2.38 -13.91 7.62
C LYS A 220 -1.83 -13.35 6.32
N GLY A 221 -2.71 -12.88 5.45
CA GLY A 221 -2.31 -11.97 4.40
C GLY A 221 -2.98 -12.24 3.06
N THR A 222 -2.39 -11.71 1.98
CA THR A 222 -3.03 -11.65 0.66
C THR A 222 -2.13 -12.18 -0.45
N THR A 223 -2.70 -12.99 -1.34
CA THR A 223 -2.04 -13.42 -2.57
C THR A 223 -2.80 -12.92 -3.81
N ILE A 224 -2.10 -12.27 -4.74
CA ILE A 224 -2.66 -11.63 -5.94
C ILE A 224 -1.87 -12.14 -7.17
N PHE A 225 -2.47 -13.02 -7.98
CA PHE A 225 -1.83 -13.74 -9.10
C PHE A 225 -0.71 -14.70 -8.67
N GLY A 226 -1.07 -15.75 -7.94
CA GLY A 226 -0.11 -16.68 -7.39
C GLY A 226 -0.65 -17.49 -6.21
N GLY A 227 0.22 -18.00 -5.36
CA GLY A 227 -0.22 -18.86 -4.27
C GLY A 227 0.70 -18.91 -3.07
N GLY A 228 0.32 -19.71 -2.10
CA GLY A 228 1.23 -20.12 -1.04
C GLY A 228 1.13 -21.61 -0.80
N GLU A 229 2.20 -22.18 -0.26
CA GLU A 229 2.22 -23.59 0.12
C GLU A 229 2.67 -23.70 1.57
N LEU A 230 1.94 -24.49 2.35
CA LEU A 230 2.31 -24.83 3.70
C LEU A 230 2.67 -26.32 3.75
N MET A 231 3.87 -26.63 4.21
CA MET A 231 4.36 -28.00 4.37
C MET A 231 4.89 -28.20 5.79
N SER A 232 4.79 -29.43 6.28
CA SER A 232 5.34 -29.83 7.57
C SER A 232 6.46 -30.84 7.35
N TYR A 233 7.58 -30.73 8.08
CA TYR A 233 8.69 -31.68 8.01
C TYR A 233 8.99 -32.36 9.33
#